data_AF-A0A5J9U2A0-F1
#
_entry.id   AF-A0A5J9U2A0-F1
#
_cell.length_a   1.000
_cell.length_b   1.000
_cell.length_c   1.000
_cell.angle_alpha   90.00
_cell.angle_beta   90.00
_cell.angle_gamma   90.00
#
_symmetry.space_group_name_H-M   'P 1'
#
loop_
_entity.id
_entity.type
_entity.pdbx_description
1 polymer ?
#
loop_
_entity_poly.entity_id
_entity_poly.type
_entity_poly.pdbx_seq_one_letter_code
_entity_poly.pdbx_strand_id
1 'polypeptide(L)'
;MYDYVVTADDVGTLLAVNCTPMDDNGRQGNLVREFANSKNKITCDPEMQNEINLHISDERAEFDVFALVHSTKWELVTLALRRTGYEVTFKHTGEVLIDEKYSKNL
;
A
#
# COMPACT_ATOMS: atom_id res chain seq x y z
N MET A 1 6.80 -19.49 -6.35
CA MET A 1 6.09 -19.15 -5.11
C MET A 1 5.52 -17.77 -5.33
N TYR A 2 4.20 -17.62 -5.20
CA TYR A 2 3.57 -16.30 -5.29
C TYR A 2 3.39 -15.82 -3.86
N ASP A 3 4.10 -14.77 -3.50
CA ASP A 3 3.95 -14.12 -2.20
C ASP A 3 2.99 -12.95 -2.34
N TYR A 4 2.05 -12.84 -1.40
CA TYR A 4 1.16 -11.69 -1.29
C TYR A 4 1.60 -10.86 -0.08
N VAL A 5 1.94 -9.60 -0.32
CA VAL A 5 2.29 -8.65 0.73
C VAL A 5 1.04 -7.87 1.10
N VAL A 6 0.63 -7.99 2.35
CA VAL A 6 -0.52 -7.28 2.92
C VAL A 6 -0.30 -5.77 2.87
N THR A 7 -1.34 -5.02 2.50
CA THR A 7 -1.31 -3.54 2.45
C THR A 7 -2.34 -2.93 3.41
N ALA A 8 -2.37 -1.59 3.47
CA ALA A 8 -3.35 -0.86 4.28
C ALA A 8 -4.81 -1.15 3.87
N ASP A 9 -5.06 -1.49 2.60
CA ASP A 9 -6.41 -1.78 2.09
C ASP A 9 -6.98 -3.10 2.63
N ASP A 10 -6.12 -4.01 3.09
CA ASP A 10 -6.54 -5.30 3.64
C ASP A 10 -7.00 -5.20 5.10
N VAL A 11 -6.74 -4.09 5.79
CA VAL A 11 -7.06 -3.94 7.22
C VAL A 11 -8.55 -4.14 7.47
N GLY A 12 -8.88 -4.98 8.46
CA GLY A 12 -10.25 -5.34 8.80
C GLY A 12 -10.87 -6.44 7.93
N THR A 13 -10.13 -6.94 6.93
CA THR A 13 -10.54 -8.04 6.04
C THR A 13 -9.88 -9.37 6.40
N LEU A 14 -10.40 -10.47 5.84
CA LEU A 14 -9.79 -11.80 5.92
C LEU A 14 -9.04 -12.09 4.62
N LEU A 15 -7.78 -12.52 4.73
CA LEU A 15 -7.00 -12.94 3.57
C LEU A 15 -7.18 -14.45 3.34
N ALA A 16 -7.48 -14.82 2.09
CA ALA A 16 -7.62 -16.21 1.68
C ALA A 16 -7.13 -16.42 0.25
N VAL A 17 -6.67 -17.63 -0.04
CA VAL A 17 -6.31 -18.07 -1.39
C VAL A 17 -7.24 -19.19 -1.82
N ASN A 18 -7.74 -19.13 -3.05
CA ASN A 18 -8.38 -20.28 -3.67
C ASN A 18 -7.30 -21.06 -4.43
N CYS A 19 -7.14 -22.34 -4.14
CA CYS A 19 -6.15 -23.18 -4.79
C CYS A 19 -6.72 -24.55 -5.15
N THR A 20 -6.18 -25.16 -6.19
CA THR A 20 -6.48 -26.55 -6.55
C THR A 20 -5.27 -27.38 -6.13
N PRO A 21 -5.37 -28.20 -5.08
CA PRO A 21 -4.24 -28.98 -4.60
C PRO A 21 -3.88 -30.05 -5.62
N MET A 22 -2.60 -30.42 -5.64
CA MET A 22 -2.04 -31.40 -6.57
C MET A 22 -1.24 -32.43 -5.78
N ASP A 23 -1.42 -33.71 -6.09
CA ASP A 23 -0.60 -34.77 -5.51
C ASP A 23 0.77 -34.90 -6.20
N ASP A 24 1.65 -35.75 -5.66
CA ASP A 24 3.01 -35.96 -6.22
C ASP A 24 3.01 -36.55 -7.64
N ASN A 25 1.87 -37.06 -8.11
CA ASN A 25 1.68 -37.59 -9.46
C ASN A 25 1.08 -36.55 -10.41
N GLY A 26 0.92 -35.30 -9.98
CA GLY A 26 0.36 -34.22 -10.78
C GLY A 26 -1.16 -34.23 -10.91
N ARG A 27 -1.88 -35.05 -10.14
CA ARG A 27 -3.35 -35.13 -10.20
C ARG A 27 -3.96 -34.00 -9.39
N GLN A 28 -4.87 -33.27 -10.02
CA GLN A 28 -5.56 -32.14 -9.39
C GLN A 28 -6.76 -32.61 -8.56
N GLY A 29 -6.89 -32.06 -7.37
CA GLY A 29 -8.06 -32.21 -6.51
C GLY A 29 -9.17 -31.20 -6.84
N ASN A 30 -10.07 -30.99 -5.87
CA ASN A 30 -11.11 -29.96 -5.95
C ASN A 30 -10.56 -28.58 -5.55
N LEU A 31 -11.20 -27.51 -6.04
CA LEU A 31 -10.90 -26.16 -5.57
C LEU A 31 -11.17 -26.05 -4.06
N VAL A 32 -10.17 -25.62 -3.31
CA VAL A 32 -10.27 -25.34 -1.87
C VAL A 32 -9.96 -23.87 -1.62
N ARG A 33 -10.46 -23.36 -0.50
CA ARG A 33 -10.15 -22.01 -0.02
C ARG A 33 -9.42 -22.11 1.31
N GLU A 34 -8.18 -21.65 1.32
CA GLU A 34 -7.33 -21.60 2.51
C GLU A 34 -7.24 -20.18 3.03
N PHE A 35 -7.44 -20.00 4.33
CA PHE A 35 -7.35 -18.70 4.98
C PHE A 35 -5.95 -18.50 5.57
N ALA A 36 -5.37 -17.32 5.34
CA ALA A 36 -4.16 -16.91 6.05
C ALA A 36 -4.50 -16.49 7.49
N ASN A 37 -3.47 -16.29 8.30
CA ASN A 37 -3.57 -15.75 9.65
C ASN A 37 -4.62 -16.46 10.54
N SER A 38 -4.76 -17.78 10.40
CA SER A 38 -5.75 -18.57 11.15
C SER A 38 -7.19 -18.05 11.05
N LYS A 39 -7.56 -17.47 9.88
CA LYS A 39 -8.87 -16.85 9.65
C LYS A 39 -9.15 -15.65 10.60
N ASN A 40 -8.09 -14.98 11.06
CA ASN A 40 -8.20 -13.70 11.74
C ASN A 40 -8.09 -12.56 10.75
N LYS A 41 -8.74 -11.45 11.09
CA LYS A 41 -8.67 -10.23 10.29
C LYS A 41 -7.26 -9.66 10.32
N ILE A 42 -6.85 -9.06 9.21
CA ILE A 42 -5.65 -8.23 9.18
C ILE A 42 -5.89 -7.01 10.08
N THR A 43 -4.94 -6.73 10.96
CA THR A 43 -4.97 -5.60 11.89
C THR A 43 -3.91 -4.58 11.51
N CYS A 44 -4.21 -3.31 11.69
CA CYS A 44 -3.17 -2.28 11.70
C CYS A 44 -2.34 -2.44 12.98
N ASP A 45 -1.03 -2.29 12.87
CA ASP A 45 -0.14 -2.24 14.03
C ASP A 45 -0.47 -1.01 14.90
N PRO A 46 -0.53 -1.14 16.25
CA PRO A 46 -0.88 -0.01 17.11
C PRO A 46 0.08 1.19 17.03
N GLU A 47 1.38 0.96 16.82
CA GLU A 47 2.36 2.05 16.67
C GLU A 47 2.14 2.77 15.34
N MET A 48 1.96 2.02 14.26
CA MET A 48 1.60 2.58 12.95
C MET A 48 0.30 3.38 13.01
N GLN A 49 -0.72 2.88 13.72
CA GLN A 49 -1.98 3.59 13.90
C GLN A 49 -1.79 4.93 14.65
N ASN A 50 -0.88 4.97 15.62
CA ASN A 50 -0.53 6.21 16.31
C ASN A 50 0.19 7.20 15.40
N GLU A 51 1.13 6.74 14.57
CA GLU A 51 1.82 7.60 13.59
C GLU A 51 0.84 8.23 12.59
N ILE A 52 -0.12 7.45 12.08
CA ILE A 52 -1.20 7.96 11.22
C ILE A 52 -1.98 9.05 11.95
N ASN A 53 -2.37 8.82 13.20
CA ASN A 53 -3.13 9.79 13.97
C ASN A 53 -2.36 11.09 14.21
N LEU A 54 -1.05 11.01 14.45
CA LEU A 54 -0.17 12.18 14.60
C LEU A 54 -0.15 13.01 13.32
N HIS A 55 0.10 12.39 12.17
CA HIS A 55 0.13 13.08 10.88
C HIS A 55 -1.22 13.69 10.49
N ILE A 56 -2.33 13.03 10.82
CA ILE A 56 -3.67 13.60 10.63
C ILE A 56 -3.87 14.82 11.53
N SER A 57 -3.40 14.77 12.78
CA SER A 57 -3.51 15.90 13.72
C SER A 57 -2.66 17.10 13.33
N ASP A 58 -1.49 16.87 12.71
CA ASP A 58 -0.60 17.92 12.21
C ASP A 58 -1.10 18.53 10.89
N GLU A 59 -2.16 17.99 10.29
CA GLU A 59 -2.75 18.35 8.98
C GLU A 59 -1.76 18.30 7.79
N ARG A 60 -0.55 17.79 8.03
CA ARG A 60 0.56 17.74 7.09
C ARG A 60 1.49 16.58 7.41
N ALA A 61 1.91 15.86 6.37
CA ALA A 61 2.94 14.84 6.46
C ALA A 61 3.87 14.93 5.26
N GLU A 62 5.16 14.66 5.45
CA GLU A 62 6.15 14.66 4.38
C GLU A 62 6.98 13.39 4.42
N PHE A 63 7.15 12.78 3.25
CA PHE A 63 7.90 11.55 3.10
C PHE A 63 8.84 11.66 1.92
N ASP A 64 10.09 11.28 2.12
CA ASP A 64 11.03 11.11 1.01
C ASP A 64 10.86 9.73 0.40
N VAL A 65 10.48 9.70 -0.87
CA VAL A 65 10.19 8.47 -1.61
C VAL A 65 10.89 8.49 -2.96
N PHE A 66 11.11 7.31 -3.53
CA PHE A 66 11.52 7.20 -4.93
C PHE A 66 10.28 7.11 -5.81
N ALA A 67 10.16 8.01 -6.78
CA ALA A 67 9.10 7.98 -7.79
C ALA A 67 9.68 7.55 -9.14
N LEU A 68 8.95 6.69 -9.86
CA LEU A 68 9.31 6.30 -11.22
C LEU A 68 8.78 7.36 -12.19
N VAL A 69 9.68 8.22 -12.66
CA VAL A 69 9.35 9.34 -13.56
C VAL A 69 9.42 8.86 -15.01
N HIS A 70 8.37 9.15 -15.79
CA HIS A 70 8.23 8.77 -17.20
C HIS A 70 8.56 7.29 -17.48
N SER A 71 8.21 6.40 -16.56
CA SER A 71 8.39 4.94 -16.69
C SER A 71 9.84 4.48 -16.96
N THR A 72 10.84 5.32 -16.69
CA THR A 72 12.23 5.06 -17.12
C THR A 72 13.27 5.31 -16.05
N LYS A 73 13.03 6.23 -15.11
CA LYS A 73 14.04 6.60 -14.10
C LYS A 73 13.41 6.79 -12.72
N TRP A 74 14.00 6.15 -11.72
CA TRP A 74 13.68 6.40 -10.31
C TRP A 74 14.37 7.68 -9.85
N GLU A 75 13.60 8.61 -9.32
CA GLU A 75 14.08 9.89 -8.81
C GLU A 75 13.63 10.07 -7.36
N LEU A 76 14.49 10.70 -6.56
CA LEU A 76 14.16 11.03 -5.18
C LEU A 76 13.27 12.27 -5.13
N VAL A 77 12.08 12.11 -4.58
CA VAL A 77 11.05 13.14 -4.44
C VAL A 77 10.58 13.23 -2.99
N THR A 78 10.03 14.38 -2.62
CA THR A 78 9.30 14.56 -1.38
C THR A 78 7.81 14.55 -1.69
N LEU A 79 7.07 13.60 -1.09
CA LEU A 79 5.61 13.54 -1.10
C LEU A 79 5.10 14.29 0.13
N ALA A 80 4.43 15.42 -0.10
CA ALA A 80 3.78 16.21 0.94
C ALA A 80 2.27 15.98 0.90
N LEU A 81 1.74 15.32 1.91
CA LEU A 81 0.30 15.16 2.13
C LEU A 81 -0.21 16.35 2.95
N ARG A 82 -1.27 17.00 2.48
CA ARG A 82 -1.92 18.15 3.11
C ARG A 82 -3.39 17.82 3.34
N ARG A 83 -4.10 18.62 4.14
CA ARG A 83 -5.54 18.44 4.41
C ARG A 83 -6.43 18.38 3.15
N THR A 84 -6.10 19.15 2.11
CA THR A 84 -6.97 19.30 0.91
C THR A 84 -6.38 18.69 -0.36
N GLY A 85 -5.19 18.10 -0.29
CA GLY A 85 -4.48 17.63 -1.46
C GLY A 85 -3.08 17.15 -1.13
N TYR A 86 -2.29 16.90 -2.15
CA TYR A 86 -0.93 16.43 -2.04
C TYR A 86 -0.04 17.05 -3.11
N GLU A 87 1.25 17.13 -2.79
CA GLU A 87 2.28 17.65 -3.69
C GLU A 87 3.44 16.65 -3.76
N VAL A 88 4.02 16.47 -4.95
CA VAL A 88 5.22 15.68 -5.18
C VAL A 88 6.27 16.58 -5.80
N THR A 89 7.40 16.73 -5.13
CA THR A 89 8.45 17.69 -5.52
C THR A 89 9.80 17.00 -5.61
N PHE A 90 10.56 17.25 -6.66
CA PHE A 90 11.92 16.72 -6.80
C PHE A 90 12.80 17.25 -5.68
N LYS A 91 13.44 16.35 -4.92
CA LYS A 91 14.23 16.77 -3.75
C LYS A 91 15.48 17.58 -4.11
N HIS A 92 16.03 17.36 -5.30
CA HIS A 92 17.28 17.99 -5.73
C HIS A 92 17.08 19.35 -6.41
N THR A 93 15.99 19.55 -7.16
CA THR A 93 15.68 20.80 -7.86
C THR A 93 14.62 21.66 -7.17
N GLY A 94 13.76 21.06 -6.34
CA GLY A 94 12.56 21.71 -5.81
C GLY A 94 11.46 21.89 -6.86
N GLU A 95 11.59 21.27 -8.04
CA GLU A 95 10.57 21.33 -9.09
C GLU A 95 9.37 20.45 -8.72
N VAL A 96 8.17 21.02 -8.84
CA VAL A 96 6.91 20.35 -8.55
C VAL A 96 6.54 19.42 -9.71
N LEU A 97 6.45 18.13 -9.43
CA LEU A 97 6.01 17.10 -10.39
C LEU A 97 4.48 16.96 -10.38
N ILE A 98 3.87 17.03 -9.20
CA ILE A 98 2.41 16.90 -9.01
C ILE A 98 1.97 17.90 -7.93
N ASP A 99 0.87 18.61 -8.15
CA ASP A 99 0.15 19.38 -7.13
C ASP A 99 -1.36 19.22 -7.39
N GLU A 100 -2.00 18.38 -6.59
CA GLU A 100 -3.38 17.95 -6.82
C GLU A 100 -4.22 18.03 -5.55
N LYS A 101 -5.52 18.29 -5.72
CA LYS A 101 -6.51 18.20 -4.65
C LYS A 101 -7.13 16.82 -4.62
N TYR A 102 -7.47 16.35 -3.41
CA TYR A 102 -8.22 15.10 -3.28
C TYR A 102 -9.57 15.22 -3.98
N SER A 103 -9.93 14.19 -4.74
CA SER A 103 -11.19 14.12 -5.45
C SER A 103 -11.78 12.72 -5.29
N LYS A 104 -13.09 12.56 -5.49
CA LYS A 104 -13.75 11.25 -5.45
C LYS A 104 -13.41 10.34 -6.64
N ASN A 105 -12.81 10.90 -7.68
CA ASN A 105 -12.46 10.21 -8.92
C ASN A 105 -11.00 9.73 -8.92
N LEU A 106 -10.26 10.04 -7.86
CA LEU A 106 -8.97 9.45 -7.52
C LEU A 106 -9.21 8.25 -6.60
#